data_AF-A0A7D7LJQ1-F1
#
_entry.id   AF-A0A7D7LJQ1-F1
#
_cell.length_a   1.000
_cell.length_b   1.000
_cell.length_c   1.000
_cell.angle_alpha   90.00
_cell.angle_beta   90.00
_cell.angle_gamma   90.00
#
_symmetry.space_group_name_H-M   'P 1'
#
loop_
_entity.id
_entity.type
_entity.pdbx_description
1 polymer ?
#
loop_
_entity_poly.entity_id
_entity_poly.type
_entity_poly.pdbx_seq_one_letter_code
_entity_poly.pdbx_strand_id
1 'polypeptide(L)' 'MVEKITAVFNGKVFYPAEPIALPINTRVRISIEILPPSEHETVSFLQTARSLNLEGPPDWSANIDKYLYSK' A
#
# COMPACT_ATOMS: atom_id res chain seq x y z
N MET A 1 18.38 13.43 -22.85
CA MET A 1 18.09 12.05 -22.39
C MET A 1 16.69 12.07 -21.82
N VAL A 2 15.83 11.13 -22.23
CA VAL A 2 14.45 11.03 -21.74
C VAL A 2 14.39 9.78 -20.90
N GLU A 3 14.08 9.93 -19.62
CA GLU A 3 13.93 8.83 -18.67
C GLU A 3 12.46 8.75 -18.25
N LYS A 4 11.91 7.54 -18.23
CA LYS A 4 10.54 7.29 -17.78
C LYS A 4 10.61 6.92 -16.30
N ILE A 5 9.91 7.69 -15.47
CA ILE A 5 9.86 7.47 -14.04
C ILE A 5 8.42 7.18 -13.66
N THR A 6 8.20 6.09 -12.92
CA THR A 6 6.88 5.76 -12.38
C THR A 6 6.64 6.58 -11.12
N ALA A 7 5.47 7.22 -11.03
CA ALA A 7 5.10 8.02 -9.88
C ALA A 7 3.60 7.84 -9.54
N VAL A 8 3.29 7.93 -8.25
CA VAL A 8 1.91 7.87 -7.74
C VAL A 8 1.45 9.26 -7.37
N PHE A 9 0.28 9.65 -7.88
CA PHE A 9 -0.36 10.92 -7.52
C PHE A 9 -1.23 10.72 -6.28
N ASN A 10 -0.93 11.44 -5.19
CA ASN A 10 -1.69 11.33 -3.94
C ASN A 10 -2.83 12.36 -3.81
N GLY A 11 -3.20 13.04 -4.91
CA GLY A 11 -4.16 14.15 -4.90
C GLY A 11 -3.54 15.54 -4.76
N LYS A 12 -2.25 15.64 -4.41
CA LYS A 12 -1.55 16.93 -4.29
C LYS A 12 -0.20 16.96 -5.02
N VAL A 13 0.59 15.90 -4.90
CA VAL A 13 1.94 15.80 -5.49
C VAL A 13 2.17 14.41 -6.07
N PHE A 14 3.15 14.30 -6.98
CA PHE A 14 3.64 13.03 -7.50
C PHE A 14 4.79 12.51 -6.63
N TYR A 15 4.63 11.32 -6.09
CA TYR A 15 5.72 10.60 -5.41
C TYR A 15 6.32 9.58 -6.37
N PRO A 16 7.65 9.61 -6.60
CA PRO A 16 8.27 8.58 -7.41
C PRO A 16 8.19 7.23 -6.69
N ALA A 17 7.90 6.17 -7.43
CA ALA A 17 7.87 4.81 -6.90
C ALA A 17 9.28 4.32 -6.51
N GLU A 18 10.30 4.90 -7.13
CA GLU A 18 11.71 4.54 -6.94
C GLU A 18 12.57 5.80 -6.69
N PRO A 19 13.71 5.68 -5.99
CA PRO A 19 14.64 6.79 -5.80
C PRO A 19 15.17 7.32 -7.14
N ILE A 20 15.15 8.65 -7.31
CA ILE A 20 15.67 9.29 -8.51
C ILE A 20 17.02 9.95 -8.20
N ALA A 21 18.06 9.59 -8.96
CA ALA A 21 19.40 10.17 -8.82
C ALA A 21 19.57 11.45 -9.65
N LEU A 22 18.73 12.47 -9.43
CA LEU A 22 18.86 13.78 -10.09
C LEU A 22 19.62 14.79 -9.21
N PRO A 23 20.51 15.61 -9.77
CA PRO A 23 21.16 16.70 -9.04
C PRO A 23 20.14 17.72 -8.50
N ILE A 24 20.49 18.36 -7.39
CA ILE A 24 19.70 19.43 -6.79
C ILE A 24 19.55 20.58 -7.80
N ASN A 25 18.37 21.22 -7.83
CA ASN A 25 18.02 22.33 -8.74
C ASN A 25 17.98 21.96 -10.23
N THR A 26 17.81 20.68 -10.57
CA THR A 26 17.60 20.26 -11.95
C THR A 26 16.18 20.63 -12.41
N ARG A 27 16.07 21.46 -13.45
CA ARG A 27 14.78 21.80 -14.07
C ARG A 27 14.35 20.67 -15.01
N VAL A 28 13.19 20.09 -14.75
CA VAL A 28 12.63 18.99 -15.54
C VAL A 28 11.31 19.39 -16.21
N ARG A 29 10.97 18.72 -17.30
CA ARG A 29 9.66 18.78 -17.94
C ARG A 29 8.98 17.43 -17.75
N ILE A 30 7.77 17.43 -17.20
CA ILE A 30 7.01 16.21 -16.90
C ILE A 30 6.03 15.95 -18.06
N SER A 31 5.97 14.72 -18.54
CA SER A 31 4.90 14.22 -19.41
C SER A 31 4.15 13.14 -18.63
N ILE A 32 2.82 13.22 -18.59
CA ILE A 32 1.99 12.33 -17.77
C ILE A 32 1.37 11.27 -18.70
N GLU A 33 1.62 10.01 -18.37
CA GLU A 33 0.98 8.84 -18.98
C GLU A 33 0.23 8.11 -17.86
N ILE A 34 -1.10 8.00 -17.97
CA ILE A 34 -1.90 7.29 -16.97
C ILE A 34 -1.79 5.80 -17.25
N LEU A 35 -1.07 5.09 -16.39
CA LEU A 35 -0.98 3.64 -16.45
C LEU A 35 -2.26 3.01 -15.88
N PRO A 36 -2.73 1.87 -16.44
CA PRO A 36 -3.80 1.12 -15.82
C PRO A 36 -3.38 0.74 -14.38
N PRO A 37 -4.33 0.70 -13.43
CA PRO A 37 -4.02 0.18 -12.10
C PRO A 37 -3.40 -1.20 -12.25
N SER A 38 -2.28 -1.45 -11.56
CA SER A 38 -1.80 -2.82 -11.43
C SER A 38 -2.96 -3.64 -10.88
N GLU A 39 -3.16 -4.84 -11.43
CA GLU A 39 -4.17 -5.80 -10.99
C GLU A 39 -3.83 -6.31 -9.59
N HIS A 40 -3.76 -5.41 -8.60
CA HIS A 40 -3.95 -5.79 -7.23
C HIS A 40 -5.44 -5.95 -7.07
N GLU A 41 -5.89 -7.20 -7.07
CA GLU A 41 -7.24 -7.54 -6.64
C GLU A 41 -7.53 -6.74 -5.37
N THR A 42 -8.59 -5.92 -5.43
CA THR A 42 -9.08 -5.17 -4.28
C THR A 42 -9.72 -6.18 -3.34
N VAL A 43 -8.88 -6.93 -2.62
CA VAL A 43 -9.35 -7.86 -1.62
C VAL A 43 -9.91 -7.05 -0.46
N SER A 44 -11.22 -7.17 -0.24
CA SER A 44 -11.87 -6.52 0.88
C SER A 44 -11.24 -7.03 2.17
N PHE A 45 -10.95 -6.11 3.10
CA PHE A 45 -10.47 -6.49 4.42
C PHE A 45 -11.36 -7.57 5.08
N LEU A 46 -12.69 -7.48 4.91
CA LEU A 46 -13.64 -8.47 5.44
C LEU A 46 -13.59 -9.81 4.69
N GLN A 47 -13.29 -9.80 3.39
CA GLN A 47 -13.07 -11.04 2.62
C GLN A 47 -11.79 -11.73 3.12
N THR A 48 -10.72 -10.97 3.34
CA THR A 48 -9.47 -11.49 3.92
C THR A 48 -9.67 -12.00 5.34
N ALA A 49 -10.39 -11.27 6.20
CA ALA A 49 -10.67 -11.72 7.57
C ALA A 49 -11.46 -13.03 7.60
N ARG A 50 -12.37 -13.25 6.65
CA ARG A 50 -13.14 -14.50 6.52
C ARG A 50 -12.34 -15.66 5.92
N SER A 51 -11.35 -15.38 5.06
CA SER A 51 -10.53 -16.44 4.46
C SER A 51 -9.46 -16.96 5.42
N LEU A 52 -9.13 -16.17 6.44
CA LEU A 52 -8.28 -16.62 7.54
C LEU A 52 -9.02 -17.70 8.35
N ASN A 53 -8.59 -18.95 8.21
CA ASN A 53 -9.08 -20.08 9.00
C ASN A 53 -8.48 -20.02 10.41
N LEU A 54 -8.88 -19.02 11.19
CA LEU A 54 -8.36 -18.78 12.53
C LEU A 54 -8.98 -19.76 13.51
N GLU A 55 -8.14 -20.52 14.20
CA GLU A 55 -8.55 -21.39 15.30
C GLU A 55 -8.54 -20.60 16.61
N GLY A 56 -9.66 -20.62 17.34
CA GLY A 56 -9.71 -19.99 18.64
C GLY A 56 -11.02 -20.18 19.39
N PRO A 57 -11.04 -19.88 20.70
CA PRO A 57 -12.25 -19.93 21.51
C PRO A 57 -13.33 -18.98 21.01
N PRO A 58 -14.63 -19.32 21.15
CA PRO A 58 -15.73 -18.46 20.70
C PRO A 58 -15.81 -17.12 21.45
N ASP A 59 -15.17 -17.01 22.62
CA ASP A 59 -15.14 -15.81 23.46
C ASP A 59 -13.87 -14.97 23.27
N TRP A 60 -13.02 -15.29 22.29
CA TRP A 60 -11.71 -14.67 22.14
C TRP A 60 -11.78 -13.15 21.97
N SER A 61 -12.70 -12.63 21.16
CA SER A 61 -12.87 -11.18 20.97
C SER A 61 -13.32 -10.45 22.23
N ALA A 62 -14.06 -11.13 23.12
CA ALA A 62 -14.55 -10.56 24.37
C ALA A 62 -13.51 -10.60 25.49
N ASN A 63 -12.56 -11.53 25.41
CA ASN A 63 -11.56 -11.79 26.44
C ASN A 63 -10.13 -11.65 25.89
N ILE A 64 -9.90 -10.69 24.97
CA ILE A 64 -8.63 -10.59 24.24
C ILE A 64 -7.43 -10.51 25.20
N ASP A 65 -7.53 -9.76 26.29
CA ASP A 65 -6.45 -9.58 27.26
C ASP A 65 -6.03 -10.89 27.93
N LYS A 66 -7.01 -11.75 28.23
CA LYS A 66 -6.76 -13.08 28.82
C LYS A 66 -5.94 -13.97 27.89
N TYR A 67 -6.18 -13.86 26.57
CA TYR A 67 -5.56 -14.71 25.56
C TYR A 67 -4.27 -14.11 24.97
N LEU A 68 -4.12 -12.77 24.99
CA LEU A 68 -2.96 -12.07 24.42
C LEU A 68 -1.84 -11.84 25.45
N TYR A 69 -2.20 -11.63 26.72
CA TYR A 69 -1.26 -11.22 27.77
C TYR A 69 -1.07 -12.26 28.87
N SER A 70 -1.24 -13.55 28.53
CA SER A 70 -1.01 -14.71 29.39
C SER A 70 0.04 -14.44 30.48
N LYS A 71 -0.44 -14.24 31.72
CA LYS A 71 0.43 -14.26 32.91
C LYS A 71 0.61 -15.70 33.36
#